data_AF-A0A7V4UWR7-F1
#
_entry.id   AF-A0A7V4UWR7-F1
#
_cell.length_a   1.000
_cell.length_b   1.000
_cell.length_c   1.000
_cell.angle_alpha   90.00
_cell.angle_beta   90.00
_cell.angle_gamma   90.00
#
_symmetry.space_group_name_H-M   'P 1'
#
loop_
_entity.id
_entity.type
_entity.pdbx_description
1 polymer ?
#
loop_
_entity_poly.entity_id
_entity_poly.type
_entity_poly.pdbx_seq_one_letter_code
_entity_poly.pdbx_strand_id
1 'polypeptide(L)' 'MKAVLMEGFGSVDVLKVGEAQKPSPKENEVLVRVHAASINRPDLVQREGKYPPPA' A
#
# COMPACT_ATOMS: atom_id res chain seq x y z
N MET A 1 11.91 -2.83 3.57
CA MET A 1 11.25 -3.80 2.67
C MET A 1 10.69 -3.02 1.50
N LYS A 2 10.86 -3.54 0.29
CA LYS A 2 10.38 -2.88 -0.91
C LYS A 2 8.85 -2.77 -0.90
N ALA A 3 8.32 -1.59 -1.19
CA ALA A 3 6.90 -1.30 -1.23
C ALA A 3 6.57 -0.27 -2.31
N VAL A 4 5.30 -0.18 -2.69
CA VAL A 4 4.75 0.96 -3.43
C VAL A 4 4.32 1.99 -2.39
N LEU A 5 4.97 3.16 -2.40
CA LEU A 5 4.69 4.29 -1.54
C LEU A 5 3.85 5.31 -2.30
N MET A 6 3.00 6.03 -1.57
CA MET A 6 2.10 7.03 -2.12
C MET A 6 2.33 8.40 -1.46
N GLU A 7 2.60 9.44 -2.25
CA GLU A 7 2.84 10.81 -1.79
C GLU A 7 1.64 11.70 -2.12
N GLY A 8 0.61 11.64 -1.28
CA GLY A 8 -0.65 12.36 -1.50
C GLY A 8 -1.57 11.65 -2.49
N PHE A 9 -2.59 12.37 -2.98
CA PHE A 9 -3.58 11.84 -3.93
C PHE A 9 -3.41 12.48 -5.30
N GLY A 10 -3.69 11.73 -6.38
CA GLY A 10 -3.62 12.28 -7.73
C GLY A 10 -3.43 11.27 -8.85
N SER A 11 -2.64 11.68 -9.85
CA SER A 11 -2.26 10.86 -11.01
C SER A 11 -1.38 9.67 -10.60
N VAL A 12 -0.90 8.88 -11.55
CA VAL A 12 0.03 7.77 -11.25
C VAL A 12 1.35 8.25 -10.65
N ASP A 13 1.73 9.51 -10.86
CA ASP A 13 3.02 10.08 -10.44
C ASP A 13 3.18 10.18 -8.92
N VAL A 14 2.08 10.08 -8.17
CA VAL A 14 2.11 10.03 -6.70
C VAL A 14 2.59 8.67 -6.18
N LEU A 15 2.67 7.64 -7.03
CA LEU A 15 3.13 6.31 -6.65
C LEU A 15 4.60 6.12 -7.01
N LYS A 16 5.40 5.65 -6.03
CA LYS A 16 6.80 5.32 -6.22
C LYS A 16 7.18 4.00 -5.57
N VAL A 17 8.10 3.28 -6.20
CA VAL A 17 8.72 2.12 -5.57
C VAL A 17 9.81 2.59 -4.62
N GLY A 18 9.73 2.19 -3.36
CA GLY A 18 10.68 2.60 -2.33
C GLY A 18 10.82 1.57 -1.21
N GLU A 19 11.42 2.00 -0.10
CA GLU A 19 11.62 1.18 1.09
C GLU A 19 10.67 1.62 2.22
N ALA A 20 10.06 0.64 2.89
CA ALA A 20 9.29 0.82 4.11
C ALA A 20 9.89 0.01 5.26
N GLN A 21 9.61 0.40 6.51
CA GLN A 21 10.01 -0.40 7.66
C GLN A 21 9.30 -1.76 7.63
N LYS A 22 10.02 -2.83 8.01
CA LYS A 22 9.41 -4.15 8.14
C LYS A 22 8.49 -4.13 9.37
N PRO A 23 7.19 -4.45 9.25
CA PRO A 23 6.30 -4.44 10.40
C PRO A 23 6.60 -5.60 11.35
N SER A 24 6.34 -5.37 12.64
CA SER A 24 6.32 -6.40 13.68
C SER A 24 4.86 -6.70 14.03
N PRO A 25 4.41 -7.96 13.92
CA PRO A 25 3.02 -8.30 14.22
C PRO A 25 2.72 -8.18 15.71
N LYS A 26 1.51 -7.75 16.05
CA LYS A 26 0.94 -7.85 17.41
C LYS A 26 0.43 -9.27 17.70
N GLU A 27 -0.06 -9.50 18.91
CA GLU A 27 -0.51 -10.83 19.38
C GLU A 27 -1.52 -11.53 18.46
N ASN A 28 -2.41 -10.79 17.80
CA ASN A 28 -3.45 -11.32 16.91
C ASN A 28 -3.19 -11.07 15.41
N GLU A 29 -1.94 -10.79 15.04
CA GLU A 29 -1.55 -10.49 13.66
C GLU A 29 -0.54 -11.53 13.17
N VAL A 30 -0.46 -11.72 11.85
CA VAL A 30 0.58 -12.54 11.22
C VAL A 30 1.40 -11.68 10.27
N LEU A 31 2.71 -11.94 10.24
CA LEU A 31 3.60 -11.31 9.27
C LEU A 31 3.70 -12.15 8.00
N VAL A 32 3.15 -11.65 6.90
CA VAL A 32 3.16 -12.33 5.61
C VAL A 32 4.35 -11.85 4.76
N ARG A 33 5.13 -12.80 4.21
CA ARG A 33 6.11 -12.50 3.17
C ARG A 33 5.42 -12.48 1.80
N VAL A 34 5.18 -11.29 1.27
CA VAL A 34 4.55 -11.09 -0.04
C VAL A 34 5.46 -11.62 -1.16
N HIS A 35 4.95 -12.56 -1.95
CA HIS A 35 5.61 -13.07 -3.17
C HIS A 35 5.00 -12.49 -4.44
N ALA A 36 3.69 -12.25 -4.40
CA ALA A 36 2.92 -11.60 -5.46
C ALA A 36 1.80 -10.77 -4.82
N ALA A 37 1.41 -9.71 -5.51
CA ALA A 37 0.24 -8.90 -5.19
C ALA A 37 -0.56 -8.66 -6.48
N SER A 38 -1.88 -8.65 -6.39
CA SER A 38 -2.75 -8.26 -7.51
C SER A 38 -3.01 -6.76 -7.47
N ILE A 39 -3.38 -6.20 -8.62
CA ILE A 39 -3.93 -4.85 -8.73
C ILE A 39 -5.43 -4.95 -8.92
N ASN A 40 -6.18 -4.17 -8.16
CA ASN A 40 -7.63 -4.15 -8.13
C ASN A 40 -8.15 -2.72 -8.37
N ARG A 41 -9.40 -2.59 -8.80
CA ARG A 41 -10.02 -1.29 -9.05
C ARG A 41 -9.97 -0.33 -7.83
N PRO A 42 -10.18 -0.78 -6.57
CA PRO A 42 -10.09 0.09 -5.40
C PRO A 42 -8.73 0.80 -5.25
N ASP A 43 -7.64 0.19 -5.70
CA ASP A 43 -6.30 0.80 -5.62
C ASP A 43 -6.24 2.12 -6.40
N LEU A 44 -6.89 2.16 -7.57
CA LEU A 44 -6.99 3.37 -8.40
C LEU A 44 -7.84 4.45 -7.72
N VAL A 45 -8.97 4.05 -7.14
CA VAL A 45 -9.92 4.98 -6.49
C VAL A 45 -9.31 5.55 -5.21
N GLN A 46 -8.53 4.74 -4.48
CA GLN A 46 -7.78 5.17 -3.30
C GLN A 46 -6.64 6.13 -3.65
N ARG A 47 -5.85 5.84 -4.70
CA ARG A 47 -4.83 6.77 -5.21
C ARG A 47 -5.42 8.12 -5.61
N GLU A 48 -6.61 8.13 -6.17
CA GLU A 48 -7.34 9.36 -6.52
C GLU A 48 -7.94 10.09 -5.31
N GLY A 49 -7.82 9.54 -4.09
CA GLY A 49 -8.36 10.13 -2.86
C GLY A 49 -9.87 9.98 -2.70
N LYS A 50 -10.51 9.12 -3.50
CA LYS A 50 -11.98 8.90 -3.49
C LYS A 50 -12.41 7.68 -2.68
N TYR A 51 -11.45 6.98 -2.08
CA TYR A 51 -11.70 5.82 -1.23
C TYR A 51 -10.79 5.89 0.00
N PRO A 52 -11.34 6.00 1.23
CA PRO A 52 -10.52 6.07 2.42
C PRO A 52 -9.73 4.77 2.63
N PRO A 53 -8.52 4.83 3.18
CA PRO A 53 -7.79 3.63 3.59
C PRO A 53 -8.55 2.87 4.69
N PRO A 54 -8.40 1.54 4.76
CA PRO A 54 -8.86 0.75 5.91
C PRO A 54 -8.28 1.30 7.22
N ALA A 55 -9.07 1.17 8.30
CA ALA A 55 -8.68 1.57 9.66
C ALA A 55 -7.63 0.63 10.27
#